data_AF-A0A135HYG1-F1
#
_entry.id   AF-A0A135HYG1-F1
#
_cell.length_a   1.000
_cell.length_b   1.000
_cell.length_c   1.000
_cell.angle_alpha   90.00
_cell.angle_beta   90.00
_cell.angle_gamma   90.00
#
_symmetry.space_group_name_H-M   'P 1'
#
loop_
_entity.id
_entity.type
_entity.pdbx_description
1 polymer ?
#
loop_
_entity_poly.entity_id
_entity_poly.type
_entity_poly.pdbx_seq_one_letter_code
_entity_poly.pdbx_strand_id
1 'polypeptide(L)'
;MSAKTRMSAVTGDITGIRAEAIVNAANRSLLGGGGVDGAIHRAAGPELLEECRGLGGCETGDAKITGAYRLPARHVIHAVGPVWQGGGKGEAERLASCYRRALELARDHHCRTIAFPAISTGIYGYPKDEAARIAMQTVAAFLEGNELPEKVIFVGFDEATTRGYERGIGERLNLYAGHIFTAR
;
A
#
# COMPACT_ATOMS: atom_id res chain seq x y z
N MET A 1 -4.67 16.39 -12.95
CA MET A 1 -4.17 16.63 -11.58
C MET A 1 -2.79 16.01 -11.45
N SER A 2 -1.84 16.63 -10.74
CA SER A 2 -0.53 16.00 -10.53
C SER A 2 -0.65 14.82 -9.56
N ALA A 3 0.26 13.86 -9.63
CA ALA A 3 0.28 12.74 -8.69
C ALA A 3 0.34 13.22 -7.22
N LYS A 4 1.04 14.33 -6.95
CA LYS A 4 1.16 14.93 -5.62
C LYS A 4 -0.20 15.34 -5.02
N THR A 5 -1.10 15.94 -5.81
CA THR A 5 -2.42 16.38 -5.30
C THR A 5 -3.38 15.21 -5.06
N ARG A 6 -3.03 14.02 -5.54
CA ARG A 6 -3.83 12.78 -5.40
C ARG A 6 -3.37 11.92 -4.23
N MET A 7 -2.27 12.27 -3.56
CA MET A 7 -1.73 11.54 -2.41
C MET A 7 -1.92 12.34 -1.13
N SER A 8 -2.31 11.67 -0.05
CA SER A 8 -2.43 12.25 1.29
C SER A 8 -1.96 11.26 2.34
N ALA A 9 -1.53 11.75 3.51
CA ALA A 9 -1.20 10.93 4.66
C ALA A 9 -2.11 11.27 5.84
N VAL A 10 -2.38 10.28 6.70
CA VAL A 10 -3.22 10.42 7.89
C VAL A 10 -2.75 9.43 8.95
N THR A 11 -2.78 9.85 10.22
CA THR A 11 -2.57 8.94 11.35
C THR A 11 -3.89 8.28 11.73
N GLY A 12 -3.92 6.95 11.86
CA GLY A 12 -5.10 6.23 12.34
C GLY A 12 -5.10 4.73 12.10
N ASP A 13 -6.24 4.12 12.40
CA ASP A 13 -6.53 2.72 12.08
C ASP A 13 -7.17 2.61 10.70
N ILE A 14 -6.53 1.85 9.81
CA ILE A 14 -6.99 1.65 8.43
C ILE A 14 -8.39 1.02 8.35
N THR A 15 -8.79 0.24 9.36
CA THR A 15 -10.12 -0.41 9.40
C THR A 15 -11.28 0.60 9.50
N GLY A 16 -11.00 1.83 9.97
CA GLY A 16 -11.97 2.92 10.03
C GLY A 16 -11.91 3.90 8.86
N ILE A 17 -10.98 3.73 7.92
CA ILE A 17 -10.79 4.68 6.81
C ILE A 17 -11.88 4.49 5.76
N ARG A 18 -12.58 5.58 5.43
CA ARG A 18 -13.54 5.62 4.33
C ARG A 18 -12.81 5.74 3.00
N ALA A 19 -12.49 4.60 2.41
CA ALA A 19 -11.98 4.46 1.04
C ALA A 19 -12.72 3.32 0.34
N GLU A 20 -12.75 3.31 -0.98
CA GLU A 20 -13.42 2.24 -1.74
C GLU A 20 -12.64 0.92 -1.65
N ALA A 21 -11.31 0.98 -1.60
CA ALA A 21 -10.45 -0.14 -1.26
C ALA A 21 -9.51 0.20 -0.09
N ILE A 22 -9.28 -0.75 0.79
CA ILE A 22 -8.15 -0.69 1.74
C ILE A 22 -7.18 -1.82 1.46
N VAL A 23 -5.89 -1.58 1.72
CA VAL A 23 -4.85 -2.59 1.55
C VAL A 23 -4.55 -3.26 2.87
N ASN A 24 -4.49 -4.58 2.86
CA ASN A 24 -3.99 -5.39 3.95
C ASN A 24 -2.51 -5.75 3.70
N ALA A 25 -1.65 -5.53 4.70
CA ALA A 25 -0.29 -6.06 4.70
C ALA A 25 -0.32 -7.53 5.19
N ALA A 26 -0.60 -8.43 4.26
CA ALA A 26 -0.87 -9.85 4.52
C ALA A 26 0.41 -10.71 4.50
N ASN A 27 0.23 -11.98 4.85
CA ASN A 27 1.23 -13.04 4.66
C ASN A 27 0.80 -14.00 3.53
N ARG A 28 1.71 -14.88 3.09
CA ARG A 28 1.49 -15.75 1.91
C ARG A 28 0.25 -16.65 2.02
N SER A 29 -0.22 -16.98 3.23
CA SER A 29 -1.41 -17.81 3.40
C SER A 29 -2.72 -17.08 3.08
N LEU A 30 -2.74 -15.75 3.23
CA LEU A 30 -3.96 -14.91 3.25
C LEU A 30 -4.98 -15.27 4.35
N LEU A 31 -4.64 -16.14 5.30
CA LEU A 31 -5.56 -16.63 6.33
C LEU A 31 -5.53 -15.80 7.62
N GLY A 32 -5.18 -14.51 7.50
CA GLY A 32 -5.01 -13.59 8.61
C GLY A 32 -3.69 -13.76 9.37
N GLY A 33 -3.57 -13.01 10.46
CA GLY A 33 -2.35 -12.93 11.27
C GLY A 33 -2.44 -11.91 12.40
N GLY A 34 -1.30 -11.35 12.78
CA GLY A 34 -1.19 -10.26 13.77
C GLY A 34 -1.22 -8.87 13.12
N GLY A 35 -0.96 -7.82 13.93
CA GLY A 35 -0.84 -6.45 13.43
C GLY A 35 -2.07 -5.96 12.64
N VAL A 36 -1.84 -5.26 11.54
CA VAL A 36 -2.90 -4.72 10.67
C VAL A 36 -3.73 -5.82 10.00
N ASP A 37 -3.12 -6.95 9.67
CA ASP A 37 -3.80 -8.12 9.08
C ASP A 37 -4.86 -8.67 10.02
N GLY A 38 -4.48 -8.91 11.28
CA GLY A 38 -5.41 -9.33 12.32
C GLY A 38 -6.50 -8.28 12.61
N ALA A 39 -6.16 -6.98 12.57
CA ALA A 39 -7.13 -5.91 12.76
C ALA A 39 -8.19 -5.90 11.64
N ILE A 40 -7.77 -6.00 10.39
CA ILE A 40 -8.65 -6.06 9.22
C ILE A 40 -9.56 -7.31 9.29
N HIS A 41 -9.02 -8.49 9.59
CA HIS A 41 -9.83 -9.70 9.72
C HIS A 41 -10.87 -9.61 10.84
N ARG A 42 -10.50 -9.05 12.01
CA ARG A 42 -11.47 -8.85 13.11
C ARG A 42 -12.57 -7.85 12.74
N ALA A 43 -12.21 -6.76 12.06
CA ALA A 43 -13.16 -5.71 11.69
C ALA A 43 -14.08 -6.12 10.53
N ALA A 44 -13.57 -6.89 9.55
CA ALA A 44 -14.34 -7.37 8.41
C ALA A 44 -15.35 -8.47 8.77
N GLY A 45 -15.02 -9.30 9.77
CA GLY A 45 -15.82 -10.47 10.17
C GLY A 45 -15.29 -11.78 9.59
N PRO A 46 -15.81 -12.94 10.05
CA PRO A 46 -15.36 -14.27 9.64
C PRO A 46 -15.50 -14.54 8.13
N GLU A 47 -16.41 -13.85 7.47
CA GLU A 47 -16.71 -13.99 6.05
C GLU A 47 -15.47 -13.66 5.19
N LEU A 48 -14.63 -12.71 5.62
CA LEU A 48 -13.36 -12.39 4.94
C LEU A 48 -12.40 -13.57 4.93
N LEU A 49 -12.31 -14.31 6.04
CA LEU A 49 -11.44 -15.49 6.10
C LEU A 49 -11.97 -16.61 5.20
N GLU A 50 -13.29 -16.75 5.07
CA GLU A 50 -13.90 -17.75 4.19
C GLU A 50 -13.58 -17.48 2.71
N GLU A 51 -13.70 -16.24 2.25
CA GLU A 51 -13.30 -15.89 0.87
C GLU A 51 -11.78 -16.04 0.66
N CYS A 52 -10.95 -15.62 1.63
CA CYS A 52 -9.50 -15.80 1.54
C CYS A 52 -9.08 -17.27 1.36
N ARG A 53 -9.80 -18.23 1.96
CA ARG A 53 -9.51 -19.68 1.76
C ARG A 53 -9.69 -20.10 0.30
N GLY A 54 -10.62 -19.47 -0.42
CA GLY A 54 -10.86 -19.71 -1.85
C GLY A 54 -9.76 -19.16 -2.76
N LEU A 55 -8.89 -18.27 -2.28
CA LEU A 55 -7.86 -17.62 -3.09
C LEU A 55 -6.59 -18.45 -3.29
N GLY A 56 -6.34 -19.46 -2.45
CA GLY A 56 -5.12 -20.29 -2.55
C GLY A 56 -3.81 -19.57 -2.21
N GLY A 57 -3.84 -18.62 -1.28
CA GLY A 57 -2.65 -17.84 -0.86
C GLY A 57 -2.23 -16.77 -1.86
N CYS A 58 -1.07 -16.13 -1.64
CA CYS A 58 -0.50 -15.12 -2.52
C CYS A 58 1.03 -15.08 -2.41
N GLU A 59 1.70 -14.86 -3.53
CA GLU A 59 3.16 -14.78 -3.55
C GLU A 59 3.68 -13.41 -3.08
N THR A 60 4.90 -13.41 -2.55
CA THR A 60 5.55 -12.17 -2.10
C THR A 60 5.78 -11.22 -3.27
N GLY A 61 5.34 -9.97 -3.14
CA GLY A 61 5.38 -8.98 -4.21
C GLY A 61 4.10 -8.94 -5.05
N ASP A 62 3.10 -9.75 -4.73
CA ASP A 62 1.81 -9.75 -5.41
C ASP A 62 0.66 -9.38 -4.45
N ALA A 63 -0.53 -9.21 -5.01
CA ALA A 63 -1.74 -8.91 -4.28
C ALA A 63 -2.97 -9.65 -4.83
N LYS A 64 -3.96 -9.89 -3.97
CA LYS A 64 -5.30 -10.40 -4.34
C LYS A 64 -6.39 -9.56 -3.71
N ILE A 65 -7.59 -9.61 -4.26
CA ILE A 65 -8.74 -8.78 -3.84
C ILE A 65 -9.89 -9.64 -3.35
N THR A 66 -10.63 -9.13 -2.37
CA THR A 66 -11.83 -9.72 -1.76
C THR A 66 -12.91 -8.67 -1.56
N GLY A 67 -14.10 -9.08 -1.11
CA GLY A 67 -15.06 -8.18 -0.47
C GLY A 67 -14.53 -7.64 0.88
N ALA A 68 -15.00 -6.46 1.28
CA ALA A 68 -14.61 -5.87 2.57
C ALA A 68 -15.58 -6.18 3.74
N TYR A 69 -16.72 -6.79 3.43
CA TYR A 69 -17.71 -7.26 4.41
C TYR A 69 -18.18 -6.15 5.38
N ARG A 70 -17.87 -6.25 6.67
CA ARG A 70 -18.33 -5.30 7.69
C ARG A 70 -17.51 -4.01 7.74
N LEU A 71 -16.41 -3.93 6.99
CA LEU A 71 -15.61 -2.71 6.89
C LEU A 71 -16.38 -1.62 6.10
N PRO A 72 -16.07 -0.33 6.32
CA PRO A 72 -16.64 0.76 5.55
C PRO A 72 -16.19 0.79 4.08
N ALA A 73 -15.15 0.02 3.73
CA ALA A 73 -14.66 -0.11 2.36
C ALA A 73 -15.53 -1.06 1.54
N ARG A 74 -15.32 -1.09 0.22
CA ARG A 74 -15.97 -2.06 -0.68
C ARG A 74 -15.10 -3.30 -0.87
N HIS A 75 -13.78 -3.09 -0.94
CA HIS A 75 -12.79 -4.15 -1.17
C HIS A 75 -11.65 -4.11 -0.15
N VAL A 76 -11.12 -5.31 0.15
CA VAL A 76 -9.81 -5.47 0.79
C VAL A 76 -8.85 -6.03 -0.25
N ILE A 77 -7.71 -5.37 -0.42
CA ILE A 77 -6.63 -5.83 -1.30
C ILE A 77 -5.51 -6.36 -0.41
N HIS A 78 -5.28 -7.67 -0.44
CA HIS A 78 -4.28 -8.36 0.36
C HIS A 78 -2.95 -8.39 -0.38
N ALA A 79 -2.01 -7.53 0.03
CA ALA A 79 -0.67 -7.47 -0.55
C ALA A 79 0.34 -8.17 0.35
N VAL A 80 1.17 -9.05 -0.23
CA VAL A 80 2.16 -9.83 0.53
C VAL A 80 3.54 -9.20 0.40
N GLY A 81 3.89 -8.39 1.39
CA GLY A 81 5.18 -7.71 1.46
C GLY A 81 6.37 -8.65 1.71
N PRO A 82 7.61 -8.24 1.35
CA PRO A 82 8.80 -9.01 1.66
C PRO A 82 9.22 -8.86 3.13
N VAL A 83 9.76 -9.95 3.70
CA VAL A 83 10.52 -9.89 4.95
C VAL A 83 11.86 -9.24 4.67
N TRP A 84 12.25 -8.25 5.46
CA TRP A 84 13.54 -7.56 5.33
C TRP A 84 14.69 -8.48 5.72
N GLN A 85 15.67 -8.65 4.82
CA GLN A 85 16.86 -9.46 5.04
C GLN A 85 18.15 -8.70 4.67
N GLY A 86 18.14 -7.37 4.88
CA GLY A 86 19.29 -6.50 4.59
C GLY A 86 19.29 -5.88 3.18
N GLY A 87 18.23 -6.06 2.38
CA GLY A 87 18.02 -5.32 1.12
C GLY A 87 18.69 -5.91 -0.11
N GLY A 88 19.51 -6.95 0.05
CA GLY A 88 20.28 -7.59 -1.03
C GLY A 88 19.55 -8.72 -1.77
N LYS A 89 18.29 -9.01 -1.46
CA LYS A 89 17.55 -10.17 -1.99
C LYS A 89 16.37 -9.77 -2.89
N GLY A 90 16.28 -8.51 -3.32
CA GLY A 90 15.19 -8.00 -4.15
C GLY A 90 13.96 -7.55 -3.36
N GLU A 91 14.11 -7.27 -2.07
CA GLU A 91 13.03 -6.79 -1.21
C GLU A 91 12.46 -5.45 -1.70
N ALA A 92 13.31 -4.55 -2.18
CA ALA A 92 12.84 -3.26 -2.69
C ALA A 92 11.88 -3.41 -3.88
N GLU A 93 12.22 -4.29 -4.83
CA GLU A 93 11.37 -4.54 -6.01
C GLU A 93 10.07 -5.25 -5.62
N ARG A 94 10.13 -6.23 -4.72
CA ARG A 94 8.92 -6.90 -4.22
C ARG A 94 8.01 -5.95 -3.46
N LEU A 95 8.57 -5.05 -2.65
CA LEU A 95 7.78 -4.04 -1.95
C LEU A 95 7.13 -3.07 -2.95
N ALA A 96 7.88 -2.59 -3.96
CA ALA A 96 7.33 -1.77 -5.03
C ALA A 96 6.21 -2.50 -5.78
N SER A 97 6.39 -3.78 -6.10
CA SER A 97 5.37 -4.59 -6.76
C SER A 97 4.09 -4.70 -5.93
N CYS A 98 4.17 -4.83 -4.60
CA CYS A 98 2.97 -4.83 -3.74
C CYS A 98 2.10 -3.58 -3.95
N TYR A 99 2.73 -2.40 -3.99
CA TYR A 99 2.01 -1.15 -4.25
C TYR A 99 1.44 -1.12 -5.68
N ARG A 100 2.22 -1.50 -6.71
CA ARG A 100 1.72 -1.53 -8.10
C ARG A 100 0.54 -2.48 -8.27
N ARG A 101 0.66 -3.73 -7.82
CA ARG A 101 -0.38 -4.76 -7.94
C ARG A 101 -1.66 -4.34 -7.21
N ALA A 102 -1.54 -3.72 -6.05
CA ALA A 102 -2.71 -3.19 -5.35
C ALA A 102 -3.39 -2.02 -6.09
N LEU A 103 -2.61 -1.12 -6.69
CA LEU A 103 -3.17 -0.03 -7.51
C LEU A 103 -3.83 -0.54 -8.79
N GLU A 104 -3.24 -1.56 -9.43
CA GLU A 104 -3.81 -2.23 -10.60
C GLU A 104 -5.16 -2.87 -10.25
N LEU A 105 -5.23 -3.65 -9.17
CA LEU A 105 -6.49 -4.24 -8.70
C LEU A 105 -7.53 -3.17 -8.37
N ALA A 106 -7.16 -2.09 -7.71
CA ALA A 106 -8.08 -0.99 -7.43
C ALA A 106 -8.60 -0.33 -8.71
N ARG A 107 -7.73 -0.06 -9.69
CA ARG A 107 -8.11 0.48 -10.99
C ARG A 107 -9.06 -0.47 -11.73
N ASP A 108 -8.71 -1.75 -11.81
CA ASP A 108 -9.44 -2.77 -12.56
C ASP A 108 -10.82 -3.05 -11.93
N HIS A 109 -10.97 -2.78 -10.63
CA HIS A 109 -12.25 -2.79 -9.91
C HIS A 109 -12.91 -1.41 -9.78
N HIS A 110 -12.46 -0.43 -10.56
CA HIS A 110 -13.00 0.93 -10.63
C HIS A 110 -13.05 1.67 -9.28
N CYS A 111 -12.14 1.36 -8.36
CA CYS A 111 -12.01 2.06 -7.09
C CYS A 111 -11.42 3.46 -7.30
N ARG A 112 -12.17 4.49 -6.92
CA ARG A 112 -11.74 5.90 -6.98
C ARG A 112 -10.81 6.27 -5.84
N THR A 113 -10.90 5.56 -4.71
CA THR A 113 -10.07 5.82 -3.53
C THR A 113 -9.50 4.53 -2.96
N ILE A 114 -8.21 4.57 -2.61
CA ILE A 114 -7.50 3.45 -1.98
C ILE A 114 -6.70 3.94 -0.76
N ALA A 115 -6.70 3.15 0.32
CA ALA A 115 -5.88 3.41 1.50
C ALA A 115 -4.81 2.32 1.70
N PHE A 116 -3.57 2.73 1.97
CA PHE A 116 -2.43 1.84 2.22
C PHE A 116 -1.95 1.96 3.67
N PRO A 117 -1.66 0.84 4.35
CA PRO A 117 -0.86 0.84 5.56
C PRO A 117 0.64 0.88 5.20
N ALA A 118 1.50 0.92 6.22
CA ALA A 118 2.94 0.73 6.04
C ALA A 118 3.31 -0.75 5.84
N ILE A 119 3.24 -1.19 4.57
CA ILE A 119 3.51 -2.59 4.19
C ILE A 119 4.95 -2.96 4.58
N SER A 120 5.11 -4.12 5.23
CA SER A 120 6.37 -4.72 5.70
C SER A 120 7.12 -4.01 6.84
N THR A 121 6.68 -2.84 7.32
CA THR A 121 7.43 -2.09 8.35
C THR A 121 7.13 -2.52 9.78
N GLY A 122 6.23 -3.48 9.97
CA GLY A 122 5.92 -4.10 11.27
C GLY A 122 6.81 -5.29 11.54
N ILE A 123 6.21 -6.47 11.76
CA ILE A 123 6.92 -7.72 12.06
C ILE A 123 7.93 -8.11 10.96
N TYR A 124 7.69 -7.72 9.70
CA TYR A 124 8.62 -7.98 8.59
C TYR A 124 9.86 -7.08 8.58
N GLY A 125 9.94 -6.08 9.46
CA GLY A 125 11.17 -5.37 9.78
C GLY A 125 11.73 -4.44 8.71
N TYR A 126 10.96 -4.11 7.67
CA TYR A 126 11.43 -3.20 6.62
C TYR A 126 11.68 -1.79 7.20
N PRO A 127 12.86 -1.17 6.97
CA PRO A 127 13.15 0.17 7.45
C PRO A 127 12.09 1.19 6.99
N LYS A 128 11.50 1.92 7.94
CA LYS A 128 10.34 2.79 7.69
C LYS A 128 10.61 3.86 6.62
N ASP A 129 11.74 4.54 6.68
CA ASP A 129 12.08 5.60 5.72
C ASP A 129 12.32 5.04 4.30
N GLU A 130 12.99 3.90 4.18
CA GLU A 130 13.20 3.24 2.88
C GLU A 130 11.88 2.74 2.28
N ALA A 131 11.02 2.12 3.09
CA ALA A 131 9.71 1.65 2.67
C ALA A 131 8.81 2.81 2.25
N ALA A 132 8.81 3.93 2.98
CA ALA A 132 8.06 5.13 2.63
C ALA A 132 8.53 5.71 1.30
N ARG A 133 9.85 5.79 1.06
CA ARG A 133 10.40 6.24 -0.22
C ARG A 133 9.94 5.36 -1.39
N ILE A 134 10.00 4.03 -1.23
CA ILE A 134 9.53 3.07 -2.24
C ILE A 134 8.04 3.26 -2.51
N ALA A 135 7.23 3.38 -1.45
CA ALA A 135 5.79 3.61 -1.55
C ALA A 135 5.48 4.89 -2.35
N MET A 136 6.11 6.01 -1.99
CA MET A 136 5.86 7.30 -2.65
C MET A 136 6.27 7.27 -4.12
N GLN A 137 7.47 6.76 -4.43
CA GLN A 137 7.98 6.71 -5.80
C GLN A 137 7.08 5.83 -6.68
N THR A 138 6.70 4.66 -6.17
CA THR A 138 5.88 3.70 -6.90
C THR A 138 4.47 4.22 -7.15
N VAL A 139 3.81 4.73 -6.10
CA VAL A 139 2.45 5.26 -6.22
C VAL A 139 2.43 6.48 -7.13
N ALA A 140 3.38 7.41 -6.97
CA ALA A 140 3.41 8.60 -7.80
C ALA A 140 3.64 8.26 -9.28
N ALA A 141 4.55 7.34 -9.60
CA ALA A 141 4.77 6.88 -10.97
C ALA A 141 3.51 6.21 -11.56
N PHE A 142 2.80 5.40 -10.78
CA PHE A 142 1.55 4.78 -11.22
C PHE A 142 0.47 5.83 -11.54
N LEU A 143 0.29 6.82 -10.67
CA LEU A 143 -0.74 7.87 -10.82
C LEU A 143 -0.45 8.81 -12.01
N GLU A 144 0.79 8.95 -12.44
CA GLU A 144 1.15 9.74 -13.64
C GLU A 144 0.66 9.08 -14.93
N GLY A 145 0.57 7.75 -14.97
CA GLY A 145 0.09 6.99 -16.12
C GLY A 145 -1.37 6.55 -16.05
N ASN A 146 -2.09 6.80 -14.95
CA ASN A 146 -3.43 6.24 -14.72
C ASN A 146 -4.39 7.25 -14.08
N GLU A 147 -5.61 7.33 -14.61
CA GLU A 147 -6.69 8.18 -14.07
C GLU A 147 -7.25 7.66 -12.74
N LEU A 148 -7.29 6.34 -12.55
CA LEU A 148 -7.69 5.69 -11.31
C LEU A 148 -6.50 5.03 -10.61
N PRO A 149 -6.50 4.98 -9.26
CA PRO A 149 -7.48 5.58 -8.34
C PRO A 149 -7.28 7.09 -8.21
N GLU A 150 -8.35 7.88 -8.13
CA GLU A 150 -8.25 9.35 -8.03
C GLU A 150 -7.54 9.84 -6.78
N LYS A 151 -7.68 9.12 -5.66
CA LYS A 151 -7.02 9.45 -4.38
C LYS A 151 -6.36 8.23 -3.74
N VAL A 152 -5.13 8.42 -3.29
CA VAL A 152 -4.38 7.46 -2.48
C VAL A 152 -4.14 8.04 -1.08
N ILE A 153 -4.47 7.25 -0.06
CA ILE A 153 -4.36 7.62 1.35
C ILE A 153 -3.33 6.72 2.01
N PHE A 154 -2.26 7.29 2.53
CA PHE A 154 -1.28 6.56 3.34
C PHE A 154 -1.65 6.68 4.81
N VAL A 155 -1.88 5.54 5.45
CA VAL A 155 -2.36 5.45 6.83
C VAL A 155 -1.18 5.03 7.70
N GLY A 156 -0.63 5.99 8.44
CA GLY A 156 0.34 5.70 9.50
C GLY A 156 -0.39 5.27 10.76
N PHE A 157 -0.02 4.13 11.34
CA PHE A 157 -0.58 3.71 12.63
C PHE A 157 -0.14 4.65 13.77
N ASP A 158 1.04 5.26 13.62
CA ASP A 158 1.62 6.24 14.53
C ASP A 158 2.03 7.51 13.76
N GLU A 159 2.20 8.62 14.47
CA GLU A 159 2.58 9.89 13.84
C GLU A 159 3.96 9.84 13.16
N ALA A 160 4.89 9.04 13.68
CA ALA A 160 6.23 8.95 13.10
C ALA A 160 6.19 8.38 11.67
N THR A 161 5.33 7.38 11.47
CA THR A 161 5.06 6.76 10.17
C THR A 161 4.34 7.74 9.25
N THR A 162 3.32 8.45 9.76
CA THR A 162 2.61 9.50 8.99
C THR A 162 3.57 10.59 8.51
N ARG A 163 4.44 11.11 9.40
CA ARG A 163 5.45 12.11 9.03
C ARG A 163 6.42 11.61 7.96
N GLY A 164 6.75 10.32 7.95
CA GLY A 164 7.55 9.69 6.90
C GLY A 164 6.88 9.82 5.52
N TYR A 165 5.57 9.58 5.46
CA TYR A 165 4.79 9.77 4.23
C TYR A 165 4.69 11.24 3.82
N GLU A 166 4.40 12.14 4.75
CA GLU A 166 4.30 13.58 4.47
C GLU A 166 5.59 14.15 3.88
N ARG A 167 6.76 13.77 4.43
CA ARG A 167 8.06 14.14 3.85
C ARG A 167 8.19 13.65 2.41
N GLY A 168 7.91 12.38 2.17
CA GLY A 168 8.03 11.80 0.83
C GLY A 168 7.06 12.40 -0.21
N ILE A 169 5.86 12.81 0.20
CA ILE A 169 4.92 13.58 -0.66
C ILE A 169 5.49 14.99 -0.95
N GLY A 170 6.12 15.62 0.04
CA GLY A 170 6.73 16.95 -0.06
C GLY A 170 7.96 17.02 -0.99
N GLU A 171 8.87 16.05 -0.88
CA GLU A 171 10.24 16.05 -1.45
C GLU A 171 10.33 15.94 -2.98
N ARG A 172 9.25 15.56 -3.69
CA ARG A 172 9.26 15.41 -5.16
C ARG A 172 9.46 16.72 -5.96
N LEU A 173 9.79 17.84 -5.30
CA LEU A 173 10.12 19.13 -5.93
C LEU A 173 11.62 19.34 -6.21
N ASN A 174 12.55 18.56 -5.61
CA ASN A 174 14.00 18.84 -5.78
C ASN A 174 14.76 17.89 -6.71
N LEU A 175 14.18 16.78 -7.16
CA LEU A 175 14.91 15.79 -7.97
C LEU A 175 14.74 15.95 -9.49
N TYR A 176 13.92 16.91 -9.95
CA TYR A 176 13.76 17.23 -11.39
C TYR A 176 14.37 18.59 -11.79
N ALA A 177 15.00 19.33 -10.88
CA ALA A 177 15.71 20.57 -11.19
C ALA A 177 17.20 20.39 -11.54
N GLY A 178 17.71 19.15 -11.55
CA GLY A 178 19.16 18.89 -11.46
C GLY A 178 19.86 18.14 -12.61
N HIS A 179 19.16 17.70 -13.65
CA HIS A 179 19.82 16.99 -14.77
C HIS A 179 19.30 17.43 -16.14
N ILE A 180 19.61 18.68 -16.51
CA ILE A 180 19.81 19.02 -17.93
C ILE A 180 21.21 18.52 -18.26
N PHE A 181 21.29 17.37 -18.91
CA PHE A 181 22.50 16.96 -19.61
C PHE A 181 22.71 17.97 -20.76
N THR A 182 23.68 18.86 -20.62
CA THR A 182 24.24 19.59 -21.74
C THR A 182 25.15 18.63 -22.51
N ALA A 183 24.67 18.17 -23.67
CA ALA A 183 25.52 17.49 -24.64
C ALA A 183 26.49 18.51 -25.26
N ARG A 184 27.78 18.18 -25.18
CA ARG A 184 28.78 18.52 -26.20
C ARG A 184 29.32 17.21 -26.75
#